data_AF-A0A800ET63-F1
#
_entry.id   AF-A0A800ET63-F1
#
_cell.length_a   1.000
_cell.length_b   1.000
_cell.length_c   1.000
_cell.angle_alpha   90.00
_cell.angle_beta   90.00
_cell.angle_gamma   90.00
#
_symmetry.space_group_name_H-M   'P 1'
#
loop_
_entity.id
_entity.type
_entity.pdbx_description
1 polymer ?
#
loop_
_entity_poly.entity_id
_entity_poly.type
_entity_poly.pdbx_seq_one_letter_code
_entity_poly.pdbx_strand_id
1 'polypeptide(L)'
;MVLSVDDGLDLGPEPESLTEIDLLHDDPCSTPGATINGGRHLHQANQPGPIGNTTGYPFRMSILAKLAFFFVIVPLVELALLIKVGQVVGFWPTIGLVVFTGAAGAWLARLEGLRTMFNLRDDLAHGRLPGQAIMDGADHIVVGRPIWQAEDPAAAARAVLAELP
;
A
#
# COMPACT_ATOMS: atom_id res chain seq x y z
N MET A 1 -6.83 16.12 -1.38
CA MET A 1 -6.55 15.63 -0.02
C MET A 1 -6.15 14.18 -0.17
N VAL A 2 -4.90 13.82 0.14
CA VAL A 2 -4.44 12.42 0.17
C VAL A 2 -4.59 11.99 1.63
N LEU A 3 -5.50 11.05 1.90
CA LEU A 3 -5.75 10.53 3.25
C LEU A 3 -5.17 9.12 3.31
N SER A 4 -4.13 8.94 4.13
CA SER A 4 -3.59 7.63 4.48
C SER A 4 -4.56 6.92 5.43
N VAL A 5 -4.83 5.65 5.15
CA VAL A 5 -5.79 4.78 5.85
C VAL A 5 -5.11 4.11 7.05
N ASP A 6 -4.55 4.87 8.00
CA ASP A 6 -3.87 4.25 9.15
C ASP A 6 -3.93 5.01 10.49
N ASP A 7 -4.75 6.05 10.62
CA ASP A 7 -4.98 6.69 11.92
C ASP A 7 -6.39 6.39 12.42
N GLY A 8 -6.51 5.30 13.18
CA GLY A 8 -7.65 5.02 14.04
C GLY A 8 -7.79 6.07 15.15
N LEU A 9 -8.42 7.20 14.83
CA LEU A 9 -8.70 8.26 15.80
C LEU A 9 -10.10 8.05 16.44
N ASP A 10 -10.06 7.35 17.57
CA ASP A 10 -10.88 7.53 18.78
C ASP A 10 -12.27 8.19 18.61
N LEU A 11 -13.30 7.36 18.40
CA LEU A 11 -14.70 7.72 18.62
C LEU A 11 -15.02 7.56 20.12
N GLY A 12 -14.75 8.60 20.91
CA GLY A 12 -15.27 8.70 22.27
C GLY A 12 -16.81 8.83 22.28
N PRO A 13 -17.56 8.07 23.10
CA PRO A 13 -19.00 8.18 23.18
C PRO A 13 -19.42 9.26 24.20
N GLU A 14 -20.03 10.35 23.74
CA GLU A 14 -20.73 11.31 24.62
C GLU A 14 -22.17 11.52 24.13
N PRO A 15 -23.15 10.71 24.59
CA PRO A 15 -24.57 11.04 24.47
C PRO A 15 -25.09 11.67 25.77
N GLU A 16 -24.84 12.96 25.99
CA GLU A 16 -25.60 13.72 27.00
C GLU A 16 -26.90 14.27 26.38
N SER A 17 -27.96 13.44 26.38
CA SER A 17 -29.35 13.91 26.49
C SER A 17 -30.33 12.73 26.59
N LEU A 18 -30.38 12.08 27.75
CA LEU A 18 -31.51 11.22 28.11
C LEU A 18 -32.01 11.58 29.51
N THR A 19 -32.94 12.54 29.54
CA THR A 19 -34.02 12.60 30.52
C THR A 19 -34.79 11.28 30.52
N GLU A 20 -34.64 10.46 31.55
CA GLU A 20 -35.74 9.62 32.03
C GLU A 20 -35.65 9.48 33.56
N ILE A 21 -36.76 9.86 34.18
CA ILE A 21 -37.00 9.95 35.60
C ILE A 21 -37.59 8.62 36.05
N ASP A 22 -37.02 8.09 37.14
CA ASP A 22 -37.66 7.26 38.16
C ASP A 22 -38.09 5.83 37.78
N LEU A 23 -37.39 4.82 38.33
CA LEU A 23 -38.04 3.72 39.05
C LEU A 23 -37.03 2.76 39.71
N LEU A 24 -37.30 2.50 40.98
CA LEU A 24 -36.82 1.40 41.83
C LEU A 24 -35.56 1.63 42.69
N HIS A 25 -35.83 2.41 43.74
CA HIS A 25 -35.49 2.11 45.14
C HIS A 25 -35.42 0.60 45.47
N ASP A 26 -34.21 0.10 45.75
CA ASP A 26 -33.88 -0.83 46.86
C ASP A 26 -32.34 -0.96 46.98
N ASP A 27 -31.80 -0.49 48.10
CA ASP A 27 -30.46 -0.81 48.65
C ASP A 27 -30.36 -2.32 49.02
N PRO A 28 -29.22 -2.91 49.48
CA PRO A 28 -27.81 -2.52 49.44
C PRO A 28 -26.86 -3.68 48.99
N CYS A 29 -25.57 -3.37 48.95
CA CYS A 29 -24.45 -4.32 49.01
C CYS A 29 -24.68 -5.46 50.03
N SER A 30 -24.84 -6.71 49.56
CA SER A 30 -24.53 -7.95 50.30
C SER A 30 -24.71 -9.19 49.41
N THR A 31 -23.61 -9.84 49.02
CA THR A 31 -23.53 -11.31 49.10
C THR A 31 -22.07 -11.73 49.38
N PRO A 32 -21.78 -12.31 50.56
CA PRO A 32 -20.53 -13.01 50.82
C PRO A 32 -20.66 -14.50 50.44
N GLY A 33 -19.73 -14.99 49.63
CA GLY A 33 -19.47 -16.44 49.51
C GLY A 33 -19.63 -17.03 48.11
N ALA A 34 -18.52 -17.10 47.38
CA ALA A 34 -18.32 -18.08 46.32
C ALA A 34 -16.89 -18.66 46.43
N THR A 35 -16.77 -19.57 47.38
CA THR A 35 -15.96 -20.79 47.40
C THR A 35 -14.77 -20.88 46.43
N ILE A 36 -13.58 -20.75 47.03
CA ILE A 36 -12.30 -21.28 46.57
C ILE A 36 -12.41 -22.77 46.19
N ASN A 37 -12.29 -23.06 44.90
CA ASN A 37 -12.10 -24.43 44.43
C ASN A 37 -11.03 -24.45 43.33
N GLY A 38 -9.99 -25.29 43.50
CA GLY A 38 -9.16 -25.71 42.37
C GLY A 38 -7.75 -25.12 42.26
N GLY A 39 -7.03 -24.90 43.36
CA GLY A 39 -5.59 -24.69 43.31
C GLY A 39 -4.83 -25.97 42.96
N ARG A 40 -4.78 -26.38 41.68
CA ARG A 40 -3.91 -27.47 41.18
C ARG A 40 -3.44 -27.39 39.72
N HIS A 41 -3.48 -26.23 39.05
CA HIS A 41 -2.91 -26.06 37.70
C HIS A 41 -2.29 -24.67 37.41
N LEU A 42 -1.53 -24.07 38.34
CA LEU A 42 -0.82 -22.79 38.11
C LEU A 42 0.72 -22.90 38.09
N HIS A 43 1.27 -24.12 37.97
CA HIS A 43 2.71 -24.36 37.84
C HIS A 43 3.11 -24.82 36.43
N GLN A 44 2.41 -24.32 35.40
CA GLN A 44 2.78 -24.51 34.00
C GLN A 44 2.69 -23.19 33.23
N ALA A 45 3.23 -22.11 33.81
CA ALA A 45 3.53 -20.88 33.11
C ALA A 45 4.97 -20.51 33.46
N ASN A 46 5.77 -20.24 32.43
CA ASN A 46 7.19 -19.84 32.50
C ASN A 46 8.24 -20.96 32.49
N GLN A 47 8.31 -21.70 31.37
CA GLN A 47 9.60 -22.23 30.90
C GLN A 47 9.96 -21.48 29.62
N PRO A 48 10.91 -20.52 29.65
CA PRO A 48 11.48 -19.98 28.43
C PRO A 48 12.27 -21.10 27.74
N GLY A 49 11.85 -21.46 26.53
CA GLY A 49 12.55 -22.44 25.70
C GLY A 49 13.98 -22.01 25.39
N PRO A 50 14.85 -22.95 24.98
CA PRO A 50 16.24 -22.66 24.67
C PRO A 50 16.32 -21.56 23.60
N ILE A 51 17.01 -20.46 23.93
CA ILE A 51 17.40 -19.37 23.03
C ILE A 51 18.38 -19.93 22.00
N GLY A 52 17.81 -20.63 21.01
CA GLY A 52 18.50 -21.20 19.88
C GLY A 52 18.94 -20.10 18.93
N ASN A 53 20.25 -20.07 18.71
CA ASN A 53 20.99 -19.47 17.61
C ASN A 53 20.50 -18.10 17.07
N THR A 54 21.28 -17.07 17.40
CA THR A 54 21.54 -15.94 16.50
C THR A 54 22.13 -16.47 15.19
N THR A 55 21.26 -17.02 14.34
CA THR A 55 21.55 -17.18 12.93
C THR A 55 21.67 -15.75 12.42
N GLY A 56 22.92 -15.28 12.37
CA GLY A 56 23.26 -14.01 11.79
C GLY A 56 22.55 -13.94 10.45
N TYR A 57 21.67 -12.96 10.28
CA TYR A 57 20.91 -12.76 9.05
C TYR A 57 21.96 -12.66 7.94
N PRO A 58 22.12 -13.67 7.07
CA PRO A 58 23.10 -13.57 6.01
C PRO A 58 22.61 -12.47 5.09
N PHE A 59 23.42 -11.40 4.96
CA PHE A 59 23.23 -10.23 4.11
C PHE A 59 21.99 -10.34 3.22
N ARG A 60 20.81 -10.01 3.75
CA ARG A 60 19.57 -9.95 2.97
C ARG A 60 19.73 -8.74 2.09
N MET A 61 20.41 -8.93 0.96
CA MET A 61 20.66 -7.93 -0.05
C MET A 61 19.29 -7.37 -0.43
N SER A 62 19.02 -6.15 0.04
CA SER A 62 17.73 -5.52 -0.12
C SER A 62 17.39 -5.53 -1.61
N ILE A 63 16.13 -5.81 -1.94
CA ILE A 63 15.70 -5.89 -3.35
C ILE A 63 16.09 -4.60 -4.10
N LEU A 64 16.03 -3.47 -3.39
CA LEU A 64 16.51 -2.17 -3.81
C LEU A 64 18.02 -2.17 -4.14
N ALA A 65 18.86 -2.77 -3.29
CA ALA A 65 20.30 -2.89 -3.58
C ALA A 65 20.57 -3.78 -4.80
N LYS A 66 19.78 -4.83 -5.04
CA LYS A 66 19.90 -5.66 -6.26
C LYS A 66 19.50 -4.86 -7.50
N LEU A 67 18.37 -4.17 -7.46
CA LEU A 67 17.88 -3.33 -8.56
C LEU A 67 18.89 -2.21 -8.87
N ALA A 68 19.39 -1.51 -7.85
CA ALA A 68 20.41 -0.48 -8.01
C ALA A 68 21.69 -1.05 -8.62
N PHE A 69 22.12 -2.24 -8.19
CA PHE A 69 23.28 -2.92 -8.77
C PHE A 69 23.07 -3.21 -10.26
N PHE A 70 21.97 -3.84 -10.66
CA PHE A 70 21.70 -4.12 -12.08
C PHE A 70 21.50 -2.83 -12.90
N PHE A 71 20.79 -1.85 -12.37
CA PHE A 71 20.56 -0.56 -13.03
C PHE A 71 21.85 0.20 -13.31
N VAL A 72 22.88 0.04 -12.47
CA VAL A 72 24.20 0.65 -12.71
C VAL A 72 25.04 -0.23 -13.64
N ILE A 73 25.12 -1.53 -13.36
CA ILE A 73 26.01 -2.45 -14.08
C ILE A 73 25.57 -2.66 -15.53
N VAL A 74 24.27 -2.79 -15.80
CA VAL A 74 23.77 -3.06 -17.17
C VAL A 74 24.15 -1.93 -18.14
N PRO A 75 23.84 -0.63 -17.87
CA PRO A 75 24.27 0.47 -18.74
C PRO A 75 25.79 0.61 -18.86
N LEU A 76 26.54 0.27 -17.81
CA LEU A 76 28.02 0.25 -17.84
C LEU A 76 28.54 -0.79 -18.83
N VAL A 77 27.97 -2.00 -18.81
CA VAL A 77 28.33 -3.07 -19.75
C VAL A 77 27.91 -2.70 -21.17
N GLU A 78 26.72 -2.13 -21.36
CA GLU A 78 26.25 -1.63 -22.66
C GLU A 78 27.20 -0.56 -23.21
N LEU A 79 27.58 0.42 -22.40
CA LEU A 79 28.53 1.46 -22.80
C LEU A 79 29.88 0.85 -23.20
N ALA A 80 30.41 -0.12 -22.44
CA ALA A 80 31.65 -0.81 -22.77
C ALA A 80 31.54 -1.60 -24.09
N LEU A 81 30.39 -2.22 -24.36
CA LEU A 81 30.13 -2.95 -25.60
C LEU A 81 30.05 -1.98 -26.79
N LEU A 82 29.34 -0.86 -26.63
CA LEU A 82 29.24 0.19 -27.65
C LEU A 82 30.61 0.78 -28.00
N ILE A 83 31.49 0.98 -27.03
CA ILE A 83 32.87 1.44 -27.29
C ILE A 83 33.62 0.41 -28.15
N LYS A 84 33.53 -0.88 -27.81
CA LYS A 84 34.17 -1.95 -28.60
C LYS A 84 33.60 -2.03 -30.02
N VAL A 85 32.28 -1.95 -30.17
CA VAL A 85 31.61 -1.92 -31.48
C VAL A 85 32.01 -0.66 -32.25
N GLY A 86 32.10 0.48 -31.59
CA GLY A 86 32.52 1.75 -32.19
C GLY A 86 33.94 1.74 -32.74
N GLN A 87 34.84 0.95 -32.14
CA GLN A 87 36.21 0.76 -32.65
C GLN A 87 36.27 -0.17 -33.88
N VAL A 88 35.33 -1.12 -34.01
CA VAL A 88 35.29 -2.07 -35.13
C VAL A 88 34.47 -1.54 -36.31
N VAL A 89 33.31 -0.93 -36.03
CA VAL A 89 32.31 -0.49 -37.01
C VAL A 89 32.44 1.02 -37.32
N GLY A 90 32.99 1.80 -36.39
CA GLY A 90 33.14 3.25 -36.49
C GLY A 90 32.10 4.02 -35.67
N PHE A 91 32.40 5.30 -35.44
CA PHE A 91 31.63 6.19 -34.57
C PHE A 91 30.21 6.47 -35.09
N TRP A 92 30.08 6.89 -36.34
CA TRP A 92 28.80 7.31 -36.92
C TRP A 92 27.74 6.19 -36.96
N PRO A 93 28.05 4.96 -37.43
CA PRO A 93 27.07 3.86 -37.39
C PRO A 93 26.66 3.48 -35.96
N THR A 94 27.59 3.56 -34.99
CA THR A 94 27.30 3.23 -33.59
C THR A 94 26.32 4.22 -32.97
N ILE A 95 26.49 5.53 -33.21
CA ILE A 95 25.51 6.53 -32.79
C ILE A 95 24.17 6.29 -33.47
N GLY A 96 24.17 6.01 -34.78
CA GLY A 96 22.96 5.69 -35.52
C GLY A 96 22.21 4.51 -34.91
N LEU A 97 22.92 3.44 -34.52
CA LEU A 97 22.35 2.27 -33.88
C LEU A 97 21.70 2.61 -32.53
N VAL A 98 22.39 3.37 -31.67
CA VAL A 98 21.86 3.77 -30.35
C VAL A 98 20.61 4.65 -30.48
N VAL A 99 20.67 5.63 -31.38
CA VAL A 99 19.52 6.51 -31.65
C VAL A 99 18.36 5.68 -32.20
N PHE A 100 18.64 4.73 -33.10
CA PHE A 100 17.64 3.84 -33.65
C PHE A 100 16.98 2.97 -32.57
N THR A 101 17.77 2.31 -31.71
CA THR A 101 17.22 1.46 -30.64
C THR A 101 16.45 2.29 -29.61
N GLY A 102 16.94 3.48 -29.26
CA GLY A 102 16.25 4.39 -28.35
C GLY A 102 14.93 4.90 -28.93
N ALA A 103 14.92 5.30 -30.20
CA ALA A 103 13.71 5.74 -30.90
C ALA A 103 12.70 4.61 -31.05
N ALA A 104 13.14 3.41 -31.42
CA ALA A 104 12.29 2.23 -31.51
C ALA A 104 11.66 1.88 -30.15
N GLY A 105 12.45 1.87 -29.08
CA GLY A 105 11.95 1.64 -27.72
C GLY A 105 10.94 2.70 -27.27
N ALA A 106 11.25 3.98 -27.48
CA ALA A 106 10.34 5.08 -27.15
C ALA A 106 9.04 5.03 -27.97
N TRP A 107 9.11 4.64 -29.25
CA TRP A 107 7.93 4.46 -30.10
C TRP A 107 7.04 3.33 -29.57
N LEU A 108 7.61 2.17 -29.24
CA LEU A 108 6.87 1.04 -28.68
C LEU A 108 6.20 1.40 -27.35
N ALA A 109 6.93 2.04 -26.43
CA ALA A 109 6.38 2.53 -25.17
C ALA A 109 5.21 3.51 -25.40
N ARG A 110 5.30 4.39 -26.41
CA ARG A 110 4.22 5.31 -26.77
C ARG A 110 2.99 4.59 -27.30
N LEU A 111 3.16 3.53 -28.11
CA LEU A 111 2.04 2.75 -28.63
C LEU A 111 1.27 2.04 -27.52
N GLU A 112 1.99 1.44 -26.57
CA GLU A 112 1.37 0.77 -25.41
C GLU A 112 0.68 1.79 -24.50
N GLY A 113 1.34 2.91 -24.19
CA GLY A 113 0.77 3.97 -23.38
C GLY A 113 -0.52 4.57 -23.97
N LEU A 114 -0.58 4.74 -25.30
CA LEU A 114 -1.79 5.23 -25.98
C LEU A 114 -2.95 4.23 -25.88
N ARG A 115 -2.68 2.93 -26.09
CA ARG A 115 -3.70 1.88 -25.95
C ARG A 115 -4.27 1.84 -24.54
N THR A 116 -3.41 1.88 -23.54
CA THR A 116 -3.81 1.95 -22.13
C THR A 116 -4.67 3.19 -21.86
N MET A 117 -4.27 4.35 -22.36
CA MET A 117 -5.06 5.59 -22.21
C MET A 117 -6.44 5.50 -22.86
N PHE A 118 -6.55 4.91 -24.05
CA PHE A 118 -7.84 4.73 -24.72
C PHE A 118 -8.75 3.78 -23.94
N ASN A 119 -8.21 2.67 -23.44
CA ASN A 119 -8.97 1.71 -22.63
C ASN A 119 -9.45 2.35 -21.32
N LEU A 120 -8.57 3.09 -20.61
CA LEU A 120 -8.96 3.84 -19.41
C LEU A 120 -10.08 4.85 -19.70
N ARG A 121 -9.99 5.58 -20.81
CA ARG A 121 -11.04 6.54 -21.20
C ARG A 121 -12.35 5.85 -21.51
N ASP A 122 -12.33 4.72 -22.20
CA ASP A 122 -13.53 3.95 -22.53
C ASP A 122 -14.19 3.39 -21.26
N ASP A 123 -13.41 2.84 -20.35
CA ASP A 123 -13.91 2.33 -19.08
C ASP A 123 -14.55 3.45 -18.24
N LEU A 124 -13.86 4.59 -18.11
CA LEU A 124 -14.39 5.75 -17.39
C LEU A 124 -15.65 6.33 -18.06
N ALA A 125 -15.72 6.34 -19.40
CA ALA A 125 -16.90 6.82 -20.13
C ALA A 125 -18.13 5.92 -19.92
N HIS A 126 -17.92 4.62 -19.69
CA HIS A 126 -18.98 3.65 -19.38
C HIS A 126 -19.24 3.47 -17.88
N GLY A 127 -18.64 4.32 -17.03
CA GLY A 127 -18.77 4.22 -15.58
C GLY A 127 -18.12 2.96 -14.98
N ARG A 128 -17.29 2.25 -15.74
CA ARG A 128 -16.51 1.11 -15.25
C ARG A 128 -15.25 1.66 -14.61
N LEU A 129 -15.08 1.41 -13.31
CA LEU A 129 -13.79 1.62 -12.67
C LEU A 129 -12.82 0.57 -13.23
N PRO A 130 -11.59 0.96 -13.65
CA PRO A 130 -10.60 0.02 -14.17
C PRO A 130 -10.04 -0.80 -13.00
N GLY A 131 -10.86 -1.73 -12.50
CA GLY A 131 -10.62 -2.46 -11.26
C GLY A 131 -9.26 -3.16 -11.26
N GLN A 132 -8.90 -3.86 -12.34
CA GLN A 132 -7.60 -4.53 -12.36
C GLN A 132 -6.40 -3.58 -12.43
N ALA A 133 -6.51 -2.45 -13.13
CA ALA A 133 -5.41 -1.48 -13.17
C ALA A 133 -5.20 -0.78 -11.82
N ILE A 134 -6.28 -0.65 -11.02
CA ILE A 134 -6.22 -0.11 -9.66
C ILE A 134 -5.67 -1.16 -8.70
N MET A 135 -6.15 -2.42 -8.77
CA MET A 135 -5.70 -3.51 -7.90
C MET A 135 -4.22 -3.88 -8.12
N ASP A 136 -3.75 -3.81 -9.37
CA ASP A 136 -2.37 -4.19 -9.71
C ASP A 136 -1.33 -3.10 -9.40
N GLY A 137 -1.72 -1.87 -9.06
CA GLY A 137 -0.73 -0.80 -8.92
C GLY A 137 -1.14 0.52 -8.27
N ALA A 138 -2.36 0.69 -7.80
CA ALA A 138 -2.77 1.91 -7.09
C ALA A 138 -2.99 1.63 -5.60
N ASP A 139 -1.99 1.94 -4.78
CA ASP A 139 -2.12 1.93 -3.32
C ASP A 139 -3.03 3.07 -2.80
N HIS A 140 -3.24 4.11 -3.61
CA HIS A 140 -3.97 5.32 -3.23
C HIS A 140 -4.85 5.81 -4.38
N ILE A 141 -6.10 6.19 -4.07
CA ILE A 141 -7.05 6.77 -5.02
C ILE A 141 -7.25 8.25 -4.69
N VAL A 142 -7.14 9.13 -5.69
CA VAL A 142 -7.37 10.57 -5.52
C VAL A 142 -8.79 10.92 -5.93
N VAL A 143 -9.64 11.25 -4.96
CA VAL A 143 -10.99 11.76 -5.21
C VAL A 143 -10.98 13.29 -5.15
N GLY A 144 -11.33 13.90 -6.28
CA GLY A 144 -11.38 15.36 -6.44
C GLY A 144 -12.79 15.90 -6.23
N ARG A 145 -13.43 16.34 -7.32
CA ARG A 145 -14.65 17.19 -7.32
C ARG A 145 -15.70 16.80 -6.27
N PRO A 146 -16.07 15.52 -6.06
CA PRO A 146 -17.09 15.16 -5.08
C PRO A 146 -16.75 15.56 -3.64
N ILE A 147 -15.47 15.60 -3.27
CA ILE A 147 -15.03 15.88 -1.88
C ILE A 147 -14.96 17.39 -1.61
N TRP A 148 -14.35 18.17 -2.51
CA TRP A 148 -14.13 19.61 -2.28
C TRP A 148 -15.29 20.50 -2.74
N GLN A 149 -16.27 19.95 -3.47
CA GLN A 149 -17.53 20.65 -3.77
C GLN A 149 -18.66 20.30 -2.80
N ALA A 150 -18.46 19.37 -1.87
CA ALA A 150 -19.46 19.02 -0.86
C ALA A 150 -19.49 20.08 0.26
N GLU A 151 -20.70 20.38 0.75
CA GLU A 151 -20.90 21.26 1.92
C GLU A 151 -20.26 20.68 3.19
N ASP A 152 -20.25 19.35 3.32
CA ASP A 152 -19.49 18.61 4.32
C ASP A 152 -18.51 17.63 3.64
N PRO A 153 -17.23 18.00 3.50
CA PRO A 153 -16.20 17.16 2.90
C PRO A 153 -15.95 15.86 3.68
N ALA A 154 -16.13 15.87 5.00
CA ALA A 154 -15.87 14.72 5.85
C ALA A 154 -16.99 13.68 5.73
N ALA A 155 -18.24 14.12 5.59
CA ALA A 155 -19.35 13.22 5.28
C ALA A 155 -19.21 12.62 3.87
N ALA A 156 -18.84 13.43 2.87
CA ALA A 156 -18.62 12.95 1.50
C ALA A 156 -17.49 11.91 1.42
N ALA A 157 -16.39 12.12 2.14
CA ALA A 157 -15.30 11.15 2.22
C ALA A 157 -15.74 9.83 2.89
N ARG A 158 -16.46 9.91 4.02
CA ARG A 158 -16.97 8.73 4.73
C ARG A 158 -17.94 7.91 3.87
N ALA A 159 -18.79 8.56 3.08
CA ALA A 159 -19.71 7.88 2.17
C ALA A 159 -18.95 7.09 1.08
N VAL A 160 -17.90 7.66 0.50
CA VAL A 160 -17.05 6.95 -0.48
C VAL A 160 -16.32 5.77 0.18
N LEU A 161 -15.75 5.96 1.36
CA LEU A 161 -15.04 4.89 2.08
C LEU A 161 -15.96 3.73 2.49
N ALA A 162 -17.24 4.00 2.78
CA ALA A 162 -18.22 2.97 3.10
C ALA A 162 -18.61 2.10 1.89
N GLU A 163 -18.32 2.56 0.67
CA GLU A 163 -18.68 1.90 -0.59
C GLU A 163 -17.49 1.19 -1.26
N LEU A 164 -16.26 1.44 -0.79
CA LEU A 164 -15.08 0.73 -1.24
C LEU A 164 -15.05 -0.71 -0.65
N PRO A 165 -14.70 -1.72 -1.47
CA PRO A 165 -14.61 -3.12 -1.02
C PRO A 165 -13.43 -3.38 -0.08
#